data_AF-A0A4V3JB35-F1
#
_entry.id   AF-A0A4V3JB35-F1
#
_cell.length_a   1.000
_cell.length_b   1.000
_cell.length_c   1.000
_cell.angle_alpha   90.00
_cell.angle_beta   90.00
_cell.angle_gamma   90.00
#
_symmetry.space_group_name_H-M   'P 1'
#
loop_
_entity.id
_entity.type
_entity.pdbx_description
1 polymer ?
#
loop_
_entity_poly.entity_id
_entity_poly.type
_entity_poly.pdbx_seq_one_letter_code
_entity_poly.pdbx_strand_id
1 'polypeptide(L)' 'MYSPLAFIGNLGWPEILIILFLALLLFGGKRLPSLAKDLGDGIRSFRKSLSGDSEGESAKIQEPEEKPATSTKKSKKSA' A
#
# COMPACT_ATOMS: atom_id res chain seq x y z
N MET A 1 23.83 12.52 -25.37
CA MET A 1 22.67 13.01 -26.14
C MET A 1 21.44 12.37 -25.53
N TYR A 2 20.61 13.14 -24.82
CA TYR A 2 19.36 12.61 -24.27
C TYR A 2 18.37 12.44 -25.43
N SER A 3 17.84 11.24 -25.61
CA SER A 3 16.82 10.94 -26.62
C SER A 3 15.44 10.94 -25.97
N PRO A 4 14.78 12.09 -25.81
CA PRO A 4 13.47 12.20 -25.17
C PRO A 4 12.36 11.45 -25.95
N LEU A 5 12.64 11.03 -27.20
CA LEU A 5 11.69 10.27 -28.02
C LEU A 5 11.58 8.79 -27.62
N ALA A 6 12.53 8.24 -26.86
CA ALA A 6 12.41 6.87 -26.35
C ALA A 6 11.22 6.71 -25.38
N PHE A 7 10.77 7.80 -24.74
CA PHE A 7 9.64 7.85 -23.83
C PHE A 7 8.26 7.77 -24.53
N ILE A 8 8.17 8.09 -25.82
CA ILE A 8 6.88 8.09 -26.55
C ILE A 8 6.57 6.74 -27.22
N GLY A 9 7.58 5.92 -27.51
CA GLY A 9 7.40 4.66 -28.26
C GLY A 9 7.33 3.39 -27.43
N ASN A 10 7.79 3.42 -26.18
CA ASN A 10 7.75 2.27 -25.27
C ASN A 10 6.99 2.71 -24.02
N LEU A 11 5.71 2.37 -23.94
CA LEU A 11 4.93 2.48 -22.70
C LEU A 11 5.50 1.44 -21.71
N GLY A 12 6.62 1.80 -21.11
CA GLY A 12 7.40 0.93 -20.27
C GLY A 12 7.13 1.17 -18.80
N TRP A 13 7.76 0.34 -17.97
CA TRP A 13 7.90 0.59 -16.53
C TRP A 13 8.32 2.04 -16.16
N PRO A 14 9.22 2.74 -16.88
CA PRO A 14 9.60 4.12 -16.53
C PRO A 14 8.45 5.14 -16.59
N GLU A 15 7.59 5.12 -17.61
CA GLU A 15 6.43 6.03 -17.70
C GLU A 15 5.45 5.80 -16.55
N ILE A 16 5.18 4.53 -16.23
CA ILE A 16 4.29 4.14 -15.14
C ILE A 16 4.84 4.65 -13.80
N LEU A 17 6.15 4.55 -13.58
CA LEU A 17 6.80 5.11 -12.39
C LEU A 17 6.68 6.64 -12.32
N ILE A 18 6.79 7.34 -13.45
CA ILE A 18 6.63 8.80 -13.51
C ILE A 18 5.20 9.23 -13.19
N ILE A 19 4.20 8.56 -13.77
CA ILE A 19 2.78 8.83 -13.48
C ILE A 19 2.48 8.52 -12.01
N LEU A 20 2.98 7.39 -11.51
CA LEU A 20 2.85 6.99 -10.11
C LEU A 20 3.49 8.04 -9.19
N PHE A 21 4.68 8.54 -9.53
CA PHE A 21 5.35 9.58 -8.76
C PHE A 21 4.51 10.86 -8.72
N LEU A 22 4.00 11.35 -9.86
CA LEU A 22 3.09 12.50 -9.90
C LEU A 22 1.82 12.25 -9.07
N ALA A 23 1.21 11.07 -9.19
CA ALA A 23 0.05 10.69 -8.38
C ALA A 23 0.39 10.69 -6.88
N LEU A 24 1.57 10.21 -6.49
CA LEU A 24 2.04 10.27 -5.10
C LEU A 24 2.26 11.70 -4.62
N LEU A 25 2.66 12.65 -5.47
CA LEU A 25 2.74 14.06 -5.08
C LEU A 25 1.35 14.68 -4.86
N LEU A 26 0.38 14.36 -5.74
CA LEU A 26 -0.98 14.92 -5.66
C LEU A 26 -1.80 14.29 -4.52
N PHE A 27 -1.78 12.97 -4.41
CA PHE A 27 -2.54 12.22 -3.42
C PHE A 27 -1.76 12.00 -2.11
N GLY A 28 -0.43 12.02 -2.15
CA GLY A 28 0.43 11.69 -1.01
C GLY A 28 0.73 10.19 -0.91
N GLY A 29 1.97 9.84 -0.55
CA GLY A 29 2.42 8.44 -0.42
C GLY A 29 1.64 7.59 0.58
N LYS A 30 0.92 8.21 1.54
CA LYS A 30 0.08 7.49 2.53
C LYS A 30 -1.35 7.23 2.03
N ARG A 31 -1.85 7.97 1.04
CA ARG A 31 -3.25 7.83 0.58
C ARG A 31 -3.42 6.71 -0.44
N LEU A 32 -2.46 6.51 -1.35
CA LEU A 32 -2.50 5.43 -2.33
C LEU A 32 -2.68 4.02 -1.70
N PRO A 33 -1.88 3.61 -0.70
CA PRO A 33 -2.03 2.30 -0.09
C PRO A 33 -3.32 2.17 0.74
N SER A 34 -3.78 3.24 1.39
CA SER A 34 -5.06 3.24 2.11
C SER A 34 -6.23 3.00 1.16
N LEU A 35 -6.30 3.76 0.06
CA LEU A 35 -7.35 3.62 -0.95
C LEU A 35 -7.32 2.25 -1.63
N ALA A 36 -6.12 1.72 -1.89
CA ALA A 36 -5.96 0.37 -2.43
C ALA A 36 -6.43 -0.71 -1.45
N LYS A 37 -6.21 -0.52 -0.14
CA LYS A 37 -6.68 -1.44 0.91
C LYS A 37 -8.20 -1.43 1.00
N ASP A 38 -8.81 -0.25 1.06
CA ASP A 38 -10.27 -0.09 1.14
C ASP A 38 -10.97 -0.64 -0.12
N LEU A 39 -10.42 -0.32 -1.31
CA LEU A 39 -10.92 -0.84 -2.58
C LEU A 39 -10.70 -2.35 -2.70
N GLY A 40 -9.57 -2.86 -2.23
CA GLY A 40 -9.22 -4.27 -2.22
C GLY A 40 -10.17 -5.08 -1.36
N ASP A 41 -10.49 -4.61 -0.15
CA ASP A 41 -11.45 -5.23 0.75
C ASP A 41 -12.87 -5.24 0.16
N GLY A 42 -13.27 -4.15 -0.52
CA GLY A 42 -14.52 -4.07 -1.26
C GLY A 42 -14.59 -5.08 -2.42
N ILE A 43 -13.55 -5.16 -3.25
CA ILE A 43 -13.45 -6.11 -4.36
C ILE A 43 -13.41 -7.55 -3.83
N ARG A 44 -12.70 -7.81 -2.72
CA ARG A 44 -12.61 -9.13 -2.08
C ARG A 44 -13.99 -9.60 -1.61
N SER A 45 -14.73 -8.72 -0.96
CA SER A 45 -16.10 -8.97 -0.50
C SER A 45 -17.04 -9.20 -1.67
N PHE A 46 -16.95 -8.36 -2.71
CA PHE A 46 -17.74 -8.49 -3.93
C PHE A 46 -17.48 -9.82 -4.66
N ARG A 47 -16.22 -10.20 -4.81
CA ARG A 47 -15.83 -11.51 -5.37
C ARG A 47 -16.36 -12.66 -4.53
N LYS A 48 -16.29 -12.56 -3.20
CA LYS A 48 -16.78 -13.60 -2.28
C LYS A 48 -18.28 -13.82 -2.42
N SER A 49 -19.07 -12.74 -2.51
CA SER A 49 -20.51 -12.82 -2.75
C SER A 49 -20.85 -13.39 -4.13
N LEU A 50 -20.06 -13.07 -5.16
CA LEU A 50 -20.26 -13.61 -6.52
C LEU A 50 -19.86 -15.08 -6.67
N SER A 51 -18.84 -15.53 -5.94
CA SER A 51 -18.32 -16.90 -6.04
C SER A 51 -19.09 -17.92 -5.21
N GLY A 52 -20.08 -17.51 -4.40
CA GLY A 52 -20.94 -18.41 -3.61
C GLY A 52 -20.23 -19.16 -2.47
N ASP A 53 -18.91 -18.99 -2.32
CA ASP A 53 -18.08 -19.70 -1.37
C ASP A 53 -18.15 -19.02 0.00
N SER A 54 -19.07 -19.53 0.82
CA SER A 54 -19.38 -19.05 2.16
C SER A 54 -18.51 -19.73 3.22
N GLU A 55 -17.19 -19.88 3.02
CA GLU A 55 -16.30 -20.38 4.07
C GLU A 55 -15.07 -19.47 4.24
N GLY A 56 -14.58 -19.40 5.48
CA GLY A 56 -13.66 -18.39 6.04
C GLY A 56 -12.42 -18.11 5.20
N GLU A 57 -11.89 -16.90 5.17
CA GLU A 57 -11.07 -16.40 6.27
C GLU A 57 -10.85 -14.90 6.05
N SER A 58 -11.18 -14.08 7.05
CA SER A 58 -10.79 -12.67 7.07
C SER A 58 -9.34 -12.60 7.57
N ALA A 59 -8.39 -12.43 6.65
CA ALA A 59 -7.03 -12.09 7.01
C ALA A 59 -7.03 -10.72 7.70
N LYS A 60 -6.96 -10.75 9.02
CA LYS A 60 -6.78 -9.60 9.91
C LYS A 60 -5.49 -8.89 9.55
N ILE A 61 -5.56 -7.88 8.67
CA ILE A 61 -4.43 -6.98 8.41
C ILE A 61 -4.32 -6.07 9.63
N GLN A 62 -3.47 -6.52 10.57
CA GLN A 62 -3.02 -5.74 11.72
C GLN A 62 -2.53 -4.38 11.23
N GLU A 63 -3.14 -3.36 11.80
CA GLU A 63 -2.77 -1.96 11.73
C GLU A 63 -1.30 -1.81 12.17
N PRO A 64 -0.40 -1.26 11.34
CA PRO A 64 0.89 -0.82 11.84
C PRO A 64 0.62 0.48 12.60
N GLU A 65 0.49 0.34 13.92
CA GLU A 65 0.51 1.43 14.88
C GLU A 65 1.83 2.20 14.72
N GLU A 66 1.79 3.38 14.10
CA GLU A 66 2.92 4.32 14.03
C GLU A 66 2.68 5.46 15.04
N LYS A 67 3.30 5.35 16.24
CA LYS A 67 4.07 6.38 16.99
C LYS A 67 4.12 6.10 18.51
N PRO A 68 5.15 6.54 19.29
CA PRO A 68 6.40 7.23 18.92
C PRO A 68 7.66 6.65 19.61
N ALA A 69 8.81 7.24 19.25
CA ALA A 69 10.12 7.00 19.84
C ALA A 69 10.24 7.35 21.34
N THR A 70 11.22 6.69 21.99
CA THR A 70 12.02 7.12 23.17
C THR A 70 11.36 7.15 24.57
N SER A 71 11.77 6.21 25.46
CA SER A 71 12.27 6.50 26.83
C SER A 71 12.58 5.21 27.61
N THR A 72 13.87 4.97 27.84
CA THR A 72 14.50 4.53 29.09
C THR A 72 13.58 4.08 30.26
N LYS A 73 13.68 2.80 30.68
CA LYS A 73 13.98 2.37 32.07
C LYS A 73 13.85 0.85 32.32
N LYS A 74 14.91 0.30 32.94
CA LYS A 74 14.90 -0.78 33.97
C LYS A 74 14.70 -2.22 33.43
N SER A 75 15.72 -3.03 33.12
CA SER A 75 16.90 -3.46 33.91
C SER A 75 16.62 -3.71 35.40
N LYS A 76 16.76 -4.99 35.78
CA LYS A 76 16.79 -5.57 37.14
C LYS A 76 15.46 -5.73 37.89
N LYS A 77 14.94 -6.97 37.84
CA LYS A 77 14.53 -7.69 39.05
C LYS A 77 15.07 -9.12 38.97
N SER A 78 16.37 -9.23 39.21
CA SER A 78 17.04 -10.43 39.68
C SER A 78 17.36 -10.18 41.15
N ALA A 79 16.57 -10.80 42.02
CA ALA A 79 16.82 -11.13 43.43
C ALA A 79 15.53 -11.74 43.99
#